data_AF-A0A7V9ITZ0-F1
#
_entry.id   AF-A0A7V9ITZ0-F1
#
_cell.length_a   1.000
_cell.length_b   1.000
_cell.length_c   1.000
_cell.angle_alpha   90.00
_cell.angle_beta   90.00
_cell.angle_gamma   90.00
#
_symmetry.space_group_name_H-M   'P 1'
#
loop_
_entity.id
_entity.type
_entity.pdbx_description
1 polymer ?
#
loop_
_entity_poly.entity_id
_entity_poly.type
_entity_poly.pdbx_seq_one_letter_code
_entity_poly.pdbx_strand_id
1 'polypeptide(L)'
;MWLAGALLLSTACTDDSSRPAASAERTTSVPTTAGTTEPASEQGDADRYCRITQRLEAAGKKVFADLGRDSSPADYKAAEGTFVLENDAMLDELIAAAPGPLSPHVETMLTAMRERGGLTDARVKRQDAAAAEKQVLAFEKKHC
;
A
#
# COMPACT_ATOMS: atom_id res chain seq x y z
N MET A 1 41.97 6.98 -21.73
CA MET A 1 42.28 6.71 -23.15
C MET A 1 41.33 5.59 -23.60
N TRP A 2 40.67 5.76 -24.75
CA TRP A 2 39.57 4.95 -25.36
C TRP A 2 38.15 5.26 -24.82
N LEU A 3 37.41 6.19 -25.44
CA LEU A 3 36.53 6.09 -26.63
C LEU A 3 35.16 5.48 -26.27
N ALA A 4 34.11 6.29 -26.09
CA ALA A 4 33.21 6.84 -27.12
C ALA A 4 32.10 5.86 -27.52
N GLY A 5 30.85 6.31 -27.44
CA GLY A 5 29.69 5.54 -27.88
C GLY A 5 28.36 6.25 -27.63
N ALA A 6 28.22 7.47 -28.15
CA ALA A 6 26.91 8.09 -28.36
C ALA A 6 26.32 7.55 -29.67
N LEU A 7 25.06 7.11 -29.64
CA LEU A 7 24.26 6.88 -30.84
C LEU A 7 22.91 7.59 -30.66
N LEU A 8 22.70 8.56 -31.53
CA LEU A 8 21.48 9.32 -31.79
C LEU A 8 20.64 8.60 -32.87
N LEU A 9 19.46 9.17 -33.14
CA LEU A 9 18.52 9.00 -34.26
C LEU A 9 17.40 7.95 -34.04
N SER A 10 16.14 8.15 -34.44
CA SER A 10 15.38 9.28 -34.99
C SER A 10 13.90 8.85 -35.10
N THR A 11 13.00 9.83 -34.96
CA THR A 11 11.66 10.02 -35.59
C THR A 11 10.95 8.87 -36.32
N ALA A 12 9.62 8.75 -36.10
CA ALA A 12 8.61 8.95 -37.16
C ALA A 12 7.18 8.88 -36.61
N CYS A 13 6.39 9.92 -36.90
CA CYS A 13 4.93 9.93 -36.92
C CYS A 13 4.43 9.24 -38.20
N THR A 14 3.26 8.59 -38.15
CA THR A 14 2.32 8.30 -39.27
C THR A 14 1.01 7.87 -38.57
N ASP A 15 -0.05 8.67 -38.49
CA ASP A 15 -0.93 9.30 -39.49
C ASP A 15 -1.94 8.36 -40.17
N ASP A 16 -3.21 8.69 -39.89
CA ASP A 16 -4.43 8.64 -40.72
C ASP A 16 -5.01 7.32 -41.28
N SER A 17 -6.24 7.03 -40.85
CA SER A 17 -7.33 6.66 -41.76
C SER A 17 -8.69 6.86 -41.09
N SER A 18 -9.34 7.96 -41.47
CA SER A 18 -10.75 8.26 -41.22
C SER A 18 -11.67 7.54 -42.21
N ARG A 19 -12.83 7.04 -41.76
CA ARG A 19 -14.10 7.23 -42.50
C ARG A 19 -15.35 7.05 -41.60
N PRO A 20 -16.42 7.83 -41.81
CA PRO A 20 -17.56 7.92 -40.90
C PRO A 20 -18.75 7.07 -41.38
N ALA A 21 -19.61 6.70 -40.44
CA ALA A 21 -21.02 6.38 -40.71
C ALA A 21 -21.88 7.07 -39.65
N ALA A 22 -22.58 8.11 -40.10
CA ALA A 22 -23.62 8.76 -39.33
C ALA A 22 -24.86 7.85 -39.27
N SER A 23 -25.43 7.68 -38.08
CA SER A 23 -26.87 7.62 -37.89
C SER A 23 -27.16 8.08 -36.46
N ALA A 24 -28.01 9.10 -36.38
CA ALA A 24 -28.56 9.62 -35.16
C ALA A 24 -29.27 8.50 -34.38
N GLU A 25 -29.28 8.58 -33.05
CA GLU A 25 -30.53 8.76 -32.31
C GLU A 25 -30.32 8.92 -30.79
N ARG A 26 -31.09 9.86 -30.27
CA ARG A 26 -31.69 9.93 -28.92
C ARG A 26 -30.79 10.06 -27.68
N THR A 27 -30.68 11.33 -27.30
CA THR A 27 -30.62 11.86 -25.93
C THR A 27 -31.22 10.94 -24.86
N THR A 28 -30.37 10.48 -23.94
CA THR A 28 -30.72 10.47 -22.52
C THR A 28 -29.48 10.90 -21.74
N SER A 29 -29.45 12.18 -21.36
CA SER A 29 -28.46 12.72 -20.44
C SER A 29 -28.68 12.07 -19.09
N VAL A 30 -27.92 11.01 -18.81
CA VAL A 30 -27.72 10.57 -17.43
C VAL A 30 -26.81 11.62 -16.78
N PRO A 31 -27.16 12.21 -15.63
CA PRO A 31 -26.21 13.02 -14.91
C PRO A 31 -25.05 12.10 -14.51
N THR A 32 -23.92 12.24 -15.20
CA THR A 32 -22.62 11.84 -14.65
C THR A 32 -22.49 12.61 -13.36
N THR A 33 -22.67 11.93 -12.23
CA THR A 33 -22.11 12.36 -10.96
C THR A 33 -20.61 12.36 -11.19
N ALA A 34 -20.08 13.50 -11.64
CA ALA A 34 -18.67 13.79 -11.55
C ALA A 34 -18.39 13.84 -10.05
N GLY A 35 -18.09 12.67 -9.48
CA GLY A 35 -17.36 12.59 -8.24
C GLY A 35 -16.05 13.27 -8.54
N THR A 36 -15.95 14.55 -8.20
CA THR A 36 -14.69 15.25 -8.09
C THR A 36 -13.91 14.48 -7.03
N THR A 37 -13.13 13.50 -7.46
CA THR A 37 -12.00 13.02 -6.67
C THR A 37 -11.04 14.20 -6.66
N GLU A 38 -11.20 15.08 -5.67
CA GLU A 38 -10.13 16.02 -5.34
C GLU A 38 -8.85 15.18 -5.20
N PRO A 39 -7.74 15.60 -5.82
CA PRO A 39 -6.47 14.95 -5.56
C PRO A 39 -6.25 15.03 -4.06
N ALA A 40 -6.26 13.89 -3.39
CA ALA A 40 -5.93 13.83 -1.98
C ALA A 40 -4.58 14.53 -1.83
N SER A 41 -4.57 15.61 -1.03
CA SER A 41 -3.31 16.27 -0.73
C SER A 41 -2.44 15.25 0.01
N GLU A 42 -1.18 15.09 -0.37
CA GLU A 42 -0.25 14.13 0.26
C GLU A 42 -0.21 14.29 1.80
N GLN A 43 -0.45 15.50 2.29
CA GLN A 43 -0.56 15.81 3.72
C GLN A 43 -1.82 15.19 4.38
N GLY A 44 -2.97 15.20 3.70
CA GLY A 44 -4.21 14.60 4.18
C GLY A 44 -4.16 13.08 4.25
N ASP A 45 -3.41 12.45 3.33
CA ASP A 45 -3.15 11.01 3.36
C ASP A 45 -2.21 10.62 4.50
N ALA A 46 -1.17 11.42 4.77
CA ALA A 46 -0.29 11.22 5.92
C ALA A 46 -1.05 11.30 7.25
N ASP A 47 -1.92 12.30 7.44
CA ASP A 47 -2.73 12.43 8.67
C ASP A 47 -3.69 11.24 8.84
N ARG A 48 -4.28 10.76 7.74
CA ARG A 48 -5.15 9.57 7.76
C ARG A 48 -4.37 8.33 8.13
N TYR A 49 -3.21 8.12 7.50
CA TYR A 49 -2.30 7.02 7.80
C TYR A 49 -1.95 6.99 9.30
N CYS A 50 -1.52 8.12 9.87
CA CYS A 50 -1.13 8.21 11.28
C CYS A 50 -2.26 7.85 12.25
N ARG A 51 -3.50 8.29 11.97
CA ARG A 51 -4.67 7.90 12.79
C ARG A 51 -4.94 6.40 12.75
N ILE A 52 -4.77 5.77 11.59
CA ILE A 52 -4.94 4.32 11.43
C ILE A 52 -3.84 3.59 12.21
N THR A 53 -2.57 4.00 12.05
CA THR A 53 -1.43 3.44 12.80
C THR A 53 -1.67 3.48 14.31
N GLN A 54 -2.12 4.61 14.86
CA GLN A 54 -2.38 4.73 16.31
C GLN A 54 -3.46 3.76 16.79
N ARG A 55 -4.52 3.54 16.00
CA ARG A 55 -5.59 2.56 16.33
C ARG A 55 -5.06 1.14 16.28
N LEU A 56 -4.26 0.81 15.27
CA LEU A 56 -3.60 -0.50 15.13
C LEU A 56 -2.62 -0.75 16.28
N GLU A 57 -1.85 0.26 16.72
CA GLU A 57 -0.95 0.13 17.85
C GLU A 57 -1.71 -0.17 19.16
N ALA A 58 -2.83 0.51 19.39
CA ALA A 58 -3.70 0.23 20.54
C ALA A 58 -4.29 -1.19 20.48
N ALA A 59 -4.73 -1.64 19.30
CA ALA A 59 -5.22 -3.00 19.10
C ALA A 59 -4.11 -4.04 19.32
N GLY A 60 -2.90 -3.78 18.82
CA GLY A 60 -1.73 -4.63 19.01
C GLY A 60 -1.38 -4.77 20.50
N LYS A 61 -1.33 -3.65 21.24
CA LYS A 61 -1.11 -3.68 22.70
C LYS A 61 -2.10 -4.57 23.42
N LYS A 62 -3.37 -4.59 23.00
CA LYS A 62 -4.39 -5.48 23.56
C LYS A 62 -4.14 -6.95 23.20
N VAL A 63 -3.92 -7.25 21.92
CA VAL A 63 -3.74 -8.64 21.43
C VAL A 63 -2.47 -9.27 22.03
N PHE A 64 -1.40 -8.50 22.17
CA PHE A 64 -0.12 -8.97 22.68
C PHE A 64 0.05 -8.75 24.19
N ALA A 65 -0.99 -8.29 24.92
CA ALA A 65 -0.89 -7.92 26.33
C ALA A 65 -0.42 -9.05 27.25
N ASP A 66 -0.88 -10.28 26.95
CA ASP A 66 -0.61 -11.47 27.76
C ASP A 66 0.67 -12.22 27.32
N LEU A 67 1.33 -11.77 26.25
CA LEU A 67 2.59 -12.36 25.83
C LEU A 67 3.77 -11.79 26.62
N GLY A 68 4.68 -12.68 26.99
CA GLY A 68 5.84 -12.34 27.78
C GLY A 68 7.09 -13.08 27.31
N ARG A 69 8.16 -12.93 28.08
CA ARG A 69 9.47 -13.53 27.76
C ARG A 69 9.42 -15.06 27.59
N ASP A 70 8.49 -15.71 28.29
CA ASP A 70 8.38 -17.17 28.32
C ASP A 70 7.32 -17.71 27.34
N SER A 71 6.67 -16.83 26.56
CA SER A 71 5.72 -17.22 25.51
C SER A 71 6.43 -17.96 24.38
N SER A 72 5.79 -19.01 23.87
CA SER A 72 6.33 -19.83 22.81
C SER A 72 6.20 -19.15 21.44
N PRO A 73 6.99 -19.56 20.42
CA PRO A 73 6.80 -19.09 19.05
C PRO A 73 5.39 -19.33 18.50
N ALA A 74 4.70 -20.38 18.98
CA ALA A 74 3.32 -20.68 18.59
C ALA A 74 2.34 -19.64 19.18
N ASP A 75 2.57 -19.17 20.41
CA ASP A 75 1.74 -18.13 21.03
C ASP A 75 1.86 -16.80 20.27
N TYR A 76 3.07 -16.41 19.90
CA TYR A 76 3.31 -15.23 19.06
C TYR A 76 2.65 -15.36 17.69
N LYS A 77 2.76 -16.52 17.04
CA LYS A 77 2.08 -16.78 15.76
C LYS A 77 0.57 -16.66 15.89
N ALA A 78 -0.03 -17.24 16.95
CA ALA A 78 -1.46 -17.18 17.18
C ALA A 78 -1.95 -15.75 17.46
N ALA A 79 -1.21 -14.99 18.28
CA ALA A 79 -1.51 -13.60 18.55
C ALA A 79 -1.38 -12.72 17.30
N GLU A 80 -0.32 -12.89 16.50
CA GLU A 80 -0.15 -12.16 15.25
C GLU A 80 -1.24 -12.50 14.22
N GLY A 81 -1.62 -13.78 14.10
CA GLY A 81 -2.76 -14.20 13.29
C GLY A 81 -4.07 -13.57 13.76
N THR A 82 -4.31 -13.53 15.07
CA THR A 82 -5.49 -12.88 15.67
C THR A 82 -5.51 -11.39 15.38
N PHE A 83 -4.38 -10.70 15.59
CA PHE A 83 -4.25 -9.27 15.31
C PHE A 83 -4.60 -8.95 13.86
N VAL A 84 -4.05 -9.72 12.92
CA VAL A 84 -4.32 -9.50 11.49
C VAL A 84 -5.79 -9.76 11.15
N LEU A 85 -6.37 -10.86 11.63
CA LEU A 85 -7.78 -11.19 11.34
C LEU A 85 -8.77 -10.17 11.94
N GLU A 86 -8.53 -9.71 13.16
CA GLU A 86 -9.40 -8.74 13.82
C GLU A 86 -9.33 -7.33 13.19
N ASN A 87 -8.23 -7.03 12.49
CA ASN A 87 -7.95 -5.69 11.95
C ASN A 87 -7.82 -5.67 10.42
N ASP A 88 -8.17 -6.74 9.69
CA ASP A 88 -7.88 -6.89 8.26
C ASP A 88 -8.34 -5.70 7.42
N ALA A 89 -9.59 -5.24 7.63
CA ALA A 89 -10.12 -4.05 6.96
C ALA A 89 -9.33 -2.76 7.28
N MET A 90 -8.80 -2.64 8.50
CA MET A 90 -7.99 -1.49 8.91
C MET A 90 -6.56 -1.57 8.35
N LEU A 91 -6.03 -2.78 8.18
CA LEU A 91 -4.74 -3.01 7.53
C LEU A 91 -4.83 -2.69 6.03
N ASP A 92 -5.95 -3.02 5.37
CA ASP A 92 -6.18 -2.62 3.98
C ASP A 92 -6.38 -1.09 3.86
N GLU A 93 -7.05 -0.47 4.82
CA GLU A 93 -7.16 0.99 4.89
C GLU A 93 -5.79 1.66 5.09
N LEU A 94 -4.91 1.04 5.88
CA LEU A 94 -3.54 1.51 6.08
C LEU A 94 -2.75 1.53 4.77
N ILE A 95 -2.85 0.47 3.95
CA ILE A 95 -2.22 0.41 2.62
C ILE A 95 -2.76 1.53 1.73
N ALA A 96 -4.08 1.72 1.71
CA ALA A 96 -4.72 2.74 0.89
C ALA A 96 -4.39 4.18 1.33
N ALA A 97 -4.12 4.40 2.62
CA ALA A 97 -3.72 5.70 3.17
C ALA A 97 -2.20 5.94 3.12
N ALA A 98 -1.40 4.91 2.84
CA ALA A 98 0.05 5.04 2.81
C ALA A 98 0.48 5.97 1.66
N PRO A 99 1.29 7.03 1.93
CA PRO A 99 1.80 7.88 0.87
C PRO A 99 2.58 7.07 -0.17
N GLY A 100 2.55 7.50 -1.44
CA GLY A 100 3.06 6.72 -2.57
C GLY A 100 4.44 6.06 -2.36
N PRO A 101 5.47 6.79 -1.91
CA PRO A 101 6.80 6.20 -1.65
C PRO A 101 6.84 5.18 -0.50
N LEU A 102 5.88 5.24 0.43
CA LEU A 102 5.80 4.37 1.60
C LEU A 102 4.96 3.11 1.36
N SER A 103 3.93 3.21 0.51
CA SER A 103 2.98 2.14 0.19
C SER A 103 3.62 0.75 -0.05
N PRO A 104 4.65 0.57 -0.92
CA PRO A 104 5.25 -0.75 -1.12
C PRO A 104 5.95 -1.32 0.14
N HIS A 105 6.43 -0.46 1.03
CA HIS A 105 7.01 -0.89 2.32
C HIS A 105 5.92 -1.34 3.29
N VAL A 106 4.78 -0.64 3.34
CA VAL A 106 3.62 -1.05 4.14
C VAL A 106 3.09 -2.40 3.65
N GLU A 107 2.92 -2.59 2.33
CA GLU A 107 2.49 -3.87 1.76
C GLU A 107 3.45 -5.03 2.09
N THR A 108 4.76 -4.79 1.98
CA THR A 108 5.79 -5.79 2.31
C THR A 108 5.74 -6.17 3.79
N MET A 109 5.62 -5.16 4.67
CA MET A 109 5.53 -5.36 6.12
C MET A 109 4.28 -6.17 6.48
N LEU A 110 3.11 -5.80 5.95
CA LEU A 110 1.85 -6.48 6.23
C LEU A 110 1.78 -7.89 5.64
N THR A 111 2.40 -8.12 4.48
CA THR A 111 2.53 -9.48 3.91
C THR A 111 3.39 -10.35 4.83
N ALA A 112 4.50 -9.82 5.35
CA ALA A 112 5.33 -10.54 6.31
C ALA A 112 4.59 -10.82 7.64
N MET A 113 3.72 -9.91 8.09
CA MET A 113 2.86 -10.15 9.26
C MET A 113 1.85 -11.27 9.01
N ARG A 114 1.17 -11.23 7.87
CA ARG A 114 0.25 -12.30 7.43
C ARG A 114 0.98 -13.65 7.33
N GLU A 115 2.21 -13.67 6.81
CA GLU A 115 3.04 -14.89 6.74
C GLU A 115 3.35 -15.44 8.14
N ARG A 116 3.82 -14.60 9.06
CA ARG A 116 4.13 -15.01 10.44
C ARG A 116 2.91 -15.49 11.20
N GLY A 117 1.76 -14.86 10.99
CA GLY A 117 0.45 -15.30 11.49
C GLY A 117 -0.05 -16.60 10.85
N GLY A 118 0.59 -17.10 9.78
CA GLY A 118 0.17 -18.30 9.06
C GLY A 118 -1.10 -18.11 8.23
N LEU A 119 -1.35 -16.89 7.76
CA LEU A 119 -2.55 -16.50 7.00
C LEU A 119 -2.30 -16.41 5.49
N THR A 120 -1.05 -16.55 5.05
CA THR A 120 -0.68 -16.59 3.63
C THR A 120 0.51 -17.51 3.41
N ASP A 121 0.58 -18.08 2.20
CA ASP A 121 1.73 -18.85 1.72
C ASP A 121 2.81 -17.97 1.06
N ALA A 122 2.53 -16.68 0.85
CA ALA A 122 3.50 -15.73 0.35
C ALA A 122 4.69 -15.62 1.31
N ARG A 123 5.91 -15.72 0.78
CA ARG A 123 7.15 -15.66 1.54
C ARG A 123 7.85 -14.33 1.33
N VAL A 124 8.00 -13.56 2.40
CA VAL A 124 8.81 -12.34 2.43
C VAL A 124 10.15 -12.67 3.07
N LYS A 125 11.25 -12.33 2.40
CA LYS A 125 12.57 -12.52 3.02
C LYS A 125 12.67 -11.65 4.26
N ARG A 126 13.23 -12.21 5.33
CA ARG A 126 13.38 -11.51 6.63
C ARG A 126 14.06 -10.14 6.50
N GLN A 127 15.07 -10.04 5.63
CA GLN A 127 15.79 -8.80 5.38
C GLN A 127 14.90 -7.74 4.72
N ASP A 128 14.04 -8.14 3.78
CA ASP A 128 13.14 -7.24 3.06
C ASP A 128 12.04 -6.72 4.00
N ALA A 129 11.47 -7.61 4.82
CA ALA A 129 10.52 -7.23 5.86
C ALA A 129 11.13 -6.22 6.85
N ALA A 130 12.34 -6.48 7.34
CA ALA A 130 13.02 -5.58 8.28
C ALA A 130 13.39 -4.23 7.63
N ALA A 131 13.77 -4.23 6.35
CA ALA A 131 14.05 -3.00 5.61
C ALA A 131 12.77 -2.17 5.42
N ALA A 132 11.65 -2.82 5.10
CA ALA A 132 10.36 -2.18 4.94
C ALA A 132 9.85 -1.57 6.26
N GLU A 133 9.87 -2.33 7.35
CA GLU A 133 9.53 -1.84 8.70
C GLU A 133 10.38 -0.63 9.09
N LYS A 134 11.68 -0.65 8.79
CA LYS A 134 12.55 0.51 9.03
C LYS A 134 12.11 1.77 8.28
N GLN A 135 11.64 1.65 7.03
CA GLN A 135 11.15 2.80 6.26
C GLN A 135 9.81 3.30 6.82
N VAL A 136 8.91 2.39 7.17
CA VAL A 136 7.64 2.69 7.83
C VAL A 136 7.87 3.48 9.13
N LEU A 137 8.71 2.96 10.03
CA LEU A 137 9.05 3.64 11.29
C LEU A 137 9.75 4.99 11.07
N ALA A 138 10.59 5.11 10.04
CA ALA A 138 11.26 6.38 9.73
C ALA A 138 10.29 7.46 9.23
N PHE A 139 9.25 7.05 8.49
CA PHE A 139 8.16 7.92 8.10
C PHE A 139 7.31 8.30 9.33
N GLU A 140 6.83 7.31 10.08
CA GLU A 140 5.96 7.53 11.25
C GLU A 140 6.60 8.46 12.27
N LYS A 141 7.90 8.28 12.56
CA LYS A 141 8.64 9.16 13.47
C LYS A 141 8.67 10.63 13.05
N LYS A 142 8.59 10.92 11.74
CA LYS A 142 8.63 12.28 11.22
C LYS A 142 7.24 12.91 11.10
N HIS A 143 6.19 12.08 11.02
CA HIS A 143 4.88 12.52 10.56
C HIS A 143 3.70 12.26 11.52
N CYS A 144 3.81 11.37 12.54
CA CYS A 144 2.65 10.87 13.32
C CYS A 144 2.51 11.32 14.81
#